data_AF-A0A7S1FLZ1-F1
#
_entry.id   AF-A0A7S1FLZ1-F1
#
_cell.length_a   1.000
_cell.length_b   1.000
_cell.length_c   1.000
_cell.angle_alpha   90.00
_cell.angle_beta   90.00
_cell.angle_gamma   90.00
#
_symmetry.space_group_name_H-M   'P 1'
#
loop_
_entity.id
_entity.type
_entity.pdbx_description
1 polymer ?
#
loop_
_entity_poly.entity_id
_entity_poly.type
_entity_poly.pdbx_seq_one_letter_code
_entity_poly.pdbx_strand_id
1 'polypeptide(L)'
;MSDNGDGVAETRSPSKATITSAQKRELMYDADSGRFFESEGECIPAEEYCAVDENTGKLIRLTIEEKERMFLDSLQSYYFSGRQLLSDDEFDLLKEDLQWSGSALVSLNRKEARFLSAMKAYNKGTPIMSDDEYNALKLELKNENSKFAVSTEPKCFIDTGICTVTLQEDFFRSNLLYLPVLSILYFTWLVLSYEILHLNPIFLTIIGAFPIYKGTLTITDQYVFTNQKIAYGPCPSCEAENRVFFGDILGVQGFGEQAEVKCPQCKDKFTVLRSTLRASTLPKA
;
A
#
# COMPACT_ATOMS: atom_id res chain seq x y z
N MET A 1 -35.52 74.34 4.68
CA MET A 1 -34.86 74.66 3.40
C MET A 1 -34.59 73.35 2.69
N SER A 2 -35.12 73.19 1.48
CA SER A 2 -34.80 72.14 0.52
C SER A 2 -33.31 72.15 0.16
N ASP A 3 -32.69 71.00 -0.12
CA ASP A 3 -32.30 70.60 -1.49
C ASP A 3 -31.72 69.17 -1.58
N ASN A 4 -31.82 68.61 -2.78
CA ASN A 4 -31.56 67.24 -3.28
C ASN A 4 -30.08 66.75 -3.32
N GLY A 5 -29.89 65.43 -3.49
CA GLY A 5 -28.74 64.86 -4.23
C GLY A 5 -28.47 63.36 -4.01
N ASP A 6 -28.74 62.53 -5.03
CA ASP A 6 -28.55 61.06 -5.10
C ASP A 6 -27.08 60.56 -5.11
N GLY A 7 -26.86 59.28 -4.74
CA GLY A 7 -25.62 58.53 -5.01
C GLY A 7 -25.49 57.18 -4.27
N VAL A 8 -25.34 56.08 -5.01
CA VAL A 8 -25.52 54.66 -4.62
C VAL A 8 -24.22 53.95 -4.14
N ALA A 9 -24.39 53.04 -3.16
CA ALA A 9 -23.70 51.78 -2.77
C ALA A 9 -22.14 51.64 -2.75
N GLU A 10 -21.62 51.04 -1.67
CA GLU A 10 -21.18 49.62 -1.62
C GLU A 10 -20.53 49.30 -0.25
N THR A 11 -21.22 48.50 0.57
CA THR A 11 -20.73 47.98 1.87
C THR A 11 -20.01 46.64 1.68
N ARG A 12 -18.73 46.56 2.07
CA ARG A 12 -17.97 45.30 2.21
C ARG A 12 -17.75 44.96 3.68
N SER A 13 -18.15 43.76 4.08
CA SER A 13 -17.75 43.10 5.34
C SER A 13 -17.14 41.72 4.99
N PRO A 14 -16.00 41.32 5.58
CA PRO A 14 -15.23 40.17 5.11
C PRO A 14 -15.73 38.84 5.69
N SER A 15 -15.70 37.82 4.83
CA SER A 15 -16.11 36.44 5.07
C SER A 15 -15.03 35.61 5.79
N LYS A 16 -15.52 34.62 6.55
CA LYS A 16 -14.80 33.52 7.21
C LYS A 16 -13.84 32.79 6.26
N ALA A 17 -12.65 32.47 6.79
CA ALA A 17 -11.69 31.55 6.19
C ALA A 17 -12.24 30.11 6.18
N THR A 18 -12.14 29.45 5.02
CA THR A 18 -12.22 28.00 4.88
C THR A 18 -11.03 27.55 4.05
N ILE A 19 -10.29 26.58 4.58
CA ILE A 19 -9.08 26.00 4.02
C ILE A 19 -9.45 25.23 2.75
N THR A 20 -9.05 25.74 1.59
CA THR A 20 -9.11 25.00 0.32
C THR A 20 -7.83 24.20 0.16
N SER A 21 -7.95 22.87 0.21
CA SER A 21 -6.91 21.95 -0.22
C SER A 21 -6.49 22.30 -1.65
N ALA A 22 -5.20 22.51 -1.85
CA ALA A 22 -4.61 22.77 -3.16
C ALA A 22 -5.02 21.65 -4.13
N GLN A 23 -5.87 21.98 -5.09
CA GLN A 23 -6.22 21.12 -6.22
C GLN A 23 -4.92 20.73 -6.91
N LYS A 24 -4.57 19.45 -6.87
CA LYS A 24 -3.48 18.90 -7.68
C LYS A 24 -3.96 18.92 -9.13
N ARG A 25 -3.61 19.98 -9.86
CA ARG A 25 -4.01 20.19 -11.25
C ARG A 25 -3.14 19.32 -12.15
N GLU A 26 -3.77 18.50 -12.98
CA GLU A 26 -3.05 17.70 -13.98
C GLU A 26 -2.91 18.48 -15.28
N LEU A 27 -1.73 18.36 -15.89
CA LEU A 27 -1.32 19.07 -17.10
C LEU A 27 -1.84 18.34 -18.33
N MET A 28 -2.66 18.98 -19.16
CA MET A 28 -3.06 18.45 -20.47
C MET A 28 -2.16 19.02 -21.58
N TYR A 29 -1.79 18.18 -22.55
CA TYR A 29 -1.00 18.54 -23.72
C TYR A 29 -1.91 18.96 -24.88
N ASP A 30 -1.80 20.21 -25.32
CA ASP A 30 -2.52 20.72 -26.48
C ASP A 30 -1.68 20.51 -27.74
N ALA A 31 -2.23 19.75 -28.71
CA ALA A 31 -1.54 19.40 -29.95
C ALA A 31 -1.37 20.58 -30.90
N ASP A 32 -2.24 21.60 -30.80
CA ASP A 32 -2.21 22.77 -31.70
C ASP A 32 -1.21 23.83 -31.23
N SER A 33 -1.02 23.96 -29.92
CA SER A 33 -0.12 24.95 -29.32
C SER A 33 1.18 24.36 -28.77
N GLY A 34 1.30 23.03 -28.73
CA GLY A 34 2.49 22.29 -28.32
C GLY A 34 2.89 22.53 -26.86
N ARG A 35 1.95 22.94 -26.01
CA ARG A 35 2.19 23.32 -24.62
C ARG A 35 1.27 22.57 -23.68
N PHE A 36 1.78 22.37 -22.47
CA PHE A 36 1.01 21.86 -21.35
C PHE A 36 0.27 23.01 -20.67
N PHE A 37 -1.04 22.91 -20.49
CA PHE A 37 -1.85 23.91 -19.76
C PHE A 37 -2.51 23.29 -18.52
N GLU A 38 -2.72 24.12 -17.50
CA GLU A 38 -3.65 23.84 -16.40
C GLU A 38 -5.08 24.04 -16.92
N SER A 39 -5.84 22.97 -17.03
CA SER A 39 -7.20 23.01 -17.55
C SER A 39 -8.19 23.27 -16.39
N GLU A 40 -8.86 24.43 -16.42
CA GLU A 40 -10.22 24.61 -15.85
C GLU A 40 -11.28 24.07 -16.84
N GLY A 41 -11.00 22.93 -17.47
CA GLY A 41 -11.77 22.42 -18.59
C GLY A 41 -13.10 21.84 -18.15
N GLU A 42 -14.11 22.12 -18.97
CA GLU A 42 -15.43 21.47 -18.91
C GLU A 42 -15.26 19.95 -19.01
N CYS A 43 -15.93 19.23 -18.13
CA CYS A 43 -15.87 17.77 -18.08
C CYS A 43 -16.51 17.18 -19.36
N ILE A 44 -15.83 16.24 -20.01
CA ILE A 44 -16.29 15.60 -21.26
C ILE A 44 -16.99 14.27 -20.90
N PRO A 45 -18.33 14.18 -20.95
CA PRO A 45 -19.06 12.99 -20.47
C PRO A 45 -18.81 11.71 -21.25
N ALA A 46 -18.23 11.82 -22.45
CA ALA A 46 -17.91 10.68 -23.30
C ALA A 46 -16.62 9.95 -22.89
N GLU A 47 -15.75 10.61 -22.11
CA GLU A 47 -14.41 10.11 -21.79
C GLU A 47 -14.14 10.07 -20.28
N GLU A 48 -14.89 10.83 -19.47
CA GLU A 48 -14.64 10.97 -18.03
C GLU A 48 -15.95 10.96 -17.22
N TYR A 49 -15.90 10.42 -16.00
CA TYR A 49 -17.02 10.53 -15.07
C TYR A 49 -17.11 11.93 -14.45
N CYS A 50 -18.21 12.62 -14.72
CA CYS A 50 -18.51 13.98 -14.27
C CYS A 50 -19.66 13.97 -13.26
N ALA A 51 -19.57 14.77 -12.20
CA ALA A 51 -20.74 15.05 -11.35
C ALA A 51 -21.49 16.28 -11.85
N VAL A 52 -22.82 16.27 -11.69
CA VAL A 52 -23.68 17.43 -11.91
C VAL A 52 -23.79 18.21 -10.60
N ASP A 53 -23.44 19.50 -10.60
CA ASP A 53 -23.71 20.37 -9.45
C ASP A 53 -25.21 20.71 -9.39
N GLU A 54 -25.86 20.40 -8.26
CA GLU A 54 -27.29 20.60 -8.03
C GLU A 54 -27.72 22.07 -8.20
N ASN A 55 -26.81 23.02 -8.00
CA ASN A 55 -27.13 24.45 -8.03
C ASN A 55 -26.95 25.08 -9.41
N THR A 56 -25.97 24.61 -10.18
CA THR A 56 -25.58 25.23 -11.45
C THR A 56 -25.93 24.39 -12.66
N GLY A 57 -26.24 23.10 -12.47
CA GLY A 57 -26.47 22.15 -13.57
C GLY A 57 -25.24 21.96 -14.46
N LYS A 58 -24.07 22.47 -14.04
CA LYS A 58 -22.82 22.34 -14.77
C LYS A 58 -22.13 21.05 -14.37
N LEU A 59 -21.48 20.44 -15.36
CA LEU A 59 -20.65 19.26 -15.17
C LEU A 59 -19.31 19.68 -14.58
N ILE A 60 -19.03 19.23 -13.38
CA ILE A 60 -17.77 19.45 -12.69
C ILE A 60 -16.89 18.22 -12.81
N ARG A 61 -15.61 18.45 -13.08
CA ARG A 61 -14.59 17.40 -13.03
C ARG A 61 -14.24 17.10 -11.59
N LEU A 62 -14.34 15.83 -11.20
CA LEU A 62 -14.01 15.35 -9.86
C LEU A 62 -12.53 14.97 -9.77
N THR A 63 -11.96 15.13 -8.58
CA THR A 63 -10.64 14.57 -8.26
C THR A 63 -10.70 13.04 -8.18
N ILE A 64 -9.56 12.37 -8.33
CA ILE A 64 -9.48 10.90 -8.24
C ILE A 64 -10.00 10.44 -6.88
N GLU A 65 -9.65 11.14 -5.81
CA GLU A 65 -10.06 10.82 -4.44
C GLU A 65 -11.59 10.94 -4.24
N GLU A 66 -12.24 11.90 -4.90
CA GLU A 66 -13.70 12.04 -4.87
C GLU A 66 -14.39 10.92 -5.65
N LYS A 67 -13.87 10.57 -6.83
CA LYS A 67 -14.35 9.45 -7.64
C LYS A 67 -14.22 8.12 -6.88
N GLU A 68 -13.08 7.89 -6.23
CA GLU A 68 -12.83 6.73 -5.37
C GLU A 68 -13.81 6.65 -4.20
N ARG A 69 -14.12 7.79 -3.58
CA ARG A 69 -15.10 7.87 -2.50
C ARG A 69 -16.51 7.50 -3.00
N MET A 70 -16.92 7.99 -4.16
CA MET A 70 -18.22 7.68 -4.78
C MET A 70 -18.31 6.20 -5.16
N PHE A 71 -17.25 5.63 -5.74
CA PHE A 71 -17.17 4.21 -6.08
C PHE A 71 -17.35 3.32 -4.83
N LEU A 72 -16.64 3.63 -3.74
CA LEU A 72 -16.78 2.90 -2.47
C LEU A 72 -18.15 3.07 -1.82
N ASP A 73 -18.77 4.25 -1.91
CA ASP A 73 -20.12 4.47 -1.39
C ASP A 73 -21.17 3.67 -2.15
N SER A 74 -21.01 3.59 -3.47
CA SER A 74 -21.89 2.82 -4.37
C SER A 74 -21.81 1.33 -4.10
N LEU A 75 -20.60 0.78 -4.02
CA LEU A 75 -20.40 -0.63 -3.65
C LEU A 75 -20.98 -0.94 -2.27
N GLN A 76 -20.75 -0.06 -1.29
CA GLN A 76 -21.28 -0.25 0.06
C GLN A 76 -22.82 -0.20 0.05
N SER A 77 -23.42 0.77 -0.62
CA SER A 77 -24.89 0.89 -0.70
C SER A 77 -25.51 -0.32 -1.39
N TYR A 78 -24.90 -0.78 -2.48
CA TYR A 78 -25.36 -1.95 -3.22
C TYR A 78 -25.29 -3.23 -2.36
N TYR A 79 -24.14 -3.50 -1.72
CA TYR A 79 -23.95 -4.74 -0.96
C TYR A 79 -24.66 -4.79 0.40
N PHE A 80 -24.81 -3.65 1.09
CA PHE A 80 -25.39 -3.62 2.43
C PHE A 80 -26.83 -3.12 2.45
N SER A 81 -27.16 -2.13 1.63
CA SER A 81 -28.48 -1.48 1.64
C SER A 81 -29.39 -1.98 0.51
N GLY A 82 -28.83 -2.67 -0.49
CA GLY A 82 -29.53 -3.03 -1.73
C GLY A 82 -29.97 -1.82 -2.55
N ARG A 83 -29.43 -0.63 -2.24
CA ARG A 83 -29.79 0.63 -2.90
C ARG A 83 -28.73 0.99 -3.91
N GLN A 84 -29.18 1.28 -5.12
CA GLN A 84 -28.36 1.77 -6.20
C GLN A 84 -28.23 3.30 -6.10
N LEU A 85 -27.01 3.81 -5.89
CA LEU A 85 -26.73 5.25 -5.81
C LEU A 85 -26.47 5.88 -7.18
N LEU A 86 -25.88 5.10 -8.10
CA LEU A 86 -25.59 5.48 -9.48
C LEU A 86 -26.22 4.45 -10.41
N SER A 87 -26.70 4.87 -11.57
CA SER A 87 -27.14 3.94 -12.61
C SER A 87 -26.00 3.02 -13.06
N ASP A 88 -26.34 1.86 -13.64
CA ASP A 88 -25.33 0.87 -14.07
C ASP A 88 -24.36 1.50 -15.09
N ASP A 89 -24.86 2.33 -16.01
CA ASP A 89 -24.06 3.04 -17.02
C ASP A 89 -23.09 4.05 -16.38
N GLU A 90 -23.56 4.84 -15.41
CA GLU A 90 -22.72 5.79 -14.68
C GLU A 90 -21.67 5.10 -13.82
N PHE A 91 -22.03 3.94 -13.23
CA PHE A 91 -21.10 3.14 -12.43
C PHE A 91 -20.00 2.51 -13.29
N ASP A 92 -20.35 2.00 -14.47
CA ASP A 92 -19.38 1.43 -15.41
C ASP A 92 -18.43 2.51 -15.96
N LEU A 93 -18.94 3.71 -16.28
CA LEU A 93 -18.10 4.86 -16.66
C LEU A 93 -17.14 5.27 -15.54
N LEU A 94 -17.63 5.40 -14.30
CA LEU A 94 -16.81 5.70 -13.13
C LEU A 94 -15.72 4.64 -12.91
N LYS A 95 -16.07 3.37 -13.09
CA LYS A 95 -15.15 2.24 -12.94
C LYS A 95 -14.07 2.26 -14.01
N GLU A 96 -14.43 2.52 -15.27
CA GLU A 96 -13.48 2.61 -16.38
C GLU A 96 -12.49 3.76 -16.16
N ASP A 97 -12.97 4.95 -15.82
CA ASP A 97 -12.15 6.12 -15.53
C ASP A 97 -11.19 5.89 -14.35
N LEU A 98 -11.69 5.29 -13.25
CA LEU A 98 -10.83 4.89 -12.14
C LEU A 98 -9.79 3.84 -12.54
N GLN A 99 -10.11 2.94 -13.47
CA GLN A 99 -9.17 1.95 -13.99
C GLN A 99 -8.07 2.61 -14.83
N TRP A 100 -8.43 3.59 -15.67
CA TRP A 100 -7.48 4.37 -16.47
C TRP A 100 -6.58 5.27 -15.62
N SER A 101 -7.11 5.84 -14.54
CA SER A 101 -6.33 6.62 -13.56
C SER A 101 -5.40 5.75 -12.68
N GLY A 102 -5.51 4.42 -12.77
CA GLY A 102 -4.67 3.48 -12.01
C GLY A 102 -5.08 3.34 -10.55
N SER A 103 -6.33 3.65 -10.20
CA SER A 103 -6.84 3.47 -8.83
C SER A 103 -6.77 1.99 -8.41
N ALA A 104 -6.20 1.75 -7.23
CA ALA A 104 -6.14 0.40 -6.66
C ALA A 104 -7.54 -0.14 -6.30
N LEU A 105 -8.53 0.73 -6.07
CA LEU A 105 -9.85 0.35 -5.58
C LEU A 105 -10.71 -0.37 -6.63
N VAL A 106 -10.43 -0.20 -7.93
CA VAL A 106 -11.20 -0.89 -8.98
C VAL A 106 -10.95 -2.39 -8.96
N SER A 107 -9.73 -2.79 -8.59
CA SER A 107 -9.28 -4.18 -8.56
C SER A 107 -9.53 -4.91 -7.23
N LEU A 108 -10.45 -4.41 -6.40
CA LEU A 108 -10.73 -4.97 -5.08
C LEU A 108 -11.32 -6.38 -5.16
N ASN A 109 -10.79 -7.28 -4.33
CA ASN A 109 -11.46 -8.53 -4.01
C ASN A 109 -12.67 -8.27 -3.09
N ARG A 110 -13.67 -9.16 -3.11
CA ARG A 110 -14.86 -9.09 -2.24
C ARG A 110 -14.51 -8.97 -0.76
N LYS A 111 -13.47 -9.68 -0.30
CA LYS A 111 -12.96 -9.60 1.08
C LYS A 111 -12.39 -8.22 1.40
N GLU A 112 -11.64 -7.62 0.46
CA GLU A 112 -11.06 -6.28 0.61
C GLU A 112 -12.13 -5.20 0.63
N ALA A 113 -13.13 -5.29 -0.25
CA ALA A 113 -14.29 -4.41 -0.24
C ALA A 113 -15.06 -4.50 1.10
N ARG A 114 -15.22 -5.70 1.66
CA ARG A 114 -15.83 -5.91 2.99
C ARG A 114 -14.98 -5.29 4.11
N PHE A 115 -13.66 -5.40 4.03
CA PHE A 115 -12.74 -4.80 5.00
C PHE A 115 -12.77 -3.26 4.96
N LEU A 116 -12.73 -2.66 3.77
CA LEU A 116 -12.78 -1.21 3.59
C LEU A 116 -14.14 -0.62 4.02
N SER A 117 -15.24 -1.28 3.67
CA SER A 117 -16.57 -0.86 4.11
C SER A 117 -16.74 -0.95 5.63
N ALA A 118 -16.18 -1.98 6.27
CA ALA A 118 -16.16 -2.09 7.73
C ALA A 118 -15.38 -0.97 8.39
N MET A 119 -14.19 -0.66 7.87
CA MET A 119 -13.36 0.44 8.37
C MET A 119 -14.07 1.80 8.20
N LYS A 120 -14.68 2.04 7.04
CA LYS A 120 -15.47 3.24 6.77
C LYS A 120 -16.66 3.36 7.72
N ALA A 121 -17.38 2.27 7.96
CA ALA A 121 -18.55 2.25 8.83
C ALA A 121 -18.16 2.45 10.31
N TYR A 122 -17.05 1.85 10.76
CA TYR A 122 -16.46 2.08 12.07
C TYR A 122 -16.09 3.56 12.28
N ASN A 123 -15.42 4.17 11.30
CA ASN A 123 -15.07 5.60 11.34
C ASN A 123 -16.32 6.52 11.34
N LYS A 124 -17.42 6.08 10.72
CA LYS A 124 -18.72 6.77 10.76
C LYS A 124 -19.48 6.55 12.09
N GLY A 125 -19.00 5.68 12.98
CA GLY A 125 -19.67 5.33 14.24
C GLY A 125 -20.77 4.28 14.11
N THR A 126 -20.94 3.65 12.94
CA THR A 126 -21.94 2.62 12.66
C THR A 126 -21.25 1.30 12.30
N PRO A 127 -20.71 0.54 13.26
CA PRO A 127 -19.99 -0.69 12.95
C PRO A 127 -20.92 -1.74 12.33
N ILE A 128 -20.49 -2.35 11.22
CA ILE A 128 -21.25 -3.38 10.47
C ILE A 128 -20.84 -4.82 10.81
N MET A 129 -19.74 -5.00 11.53
CA MET A 129 -19.20 -6.30 11.95
C MET A 129 -18.60 -6.17 13.35
N SER A 130 -18.45 -7.31 14.04
CA SER A 130 -17.81 -7.37 15.35
C SER A 130 -16.27 -7.27 15.24
N ASP A 131 -15.62 -6.93 16.35
CA ASP A 131 -14.16 -6.80 16.41
C ASP A 131 -13.45 -8.12 16.10
N ASP A 132 -14.01 -9.25 16.54
CA ASP A 132 -13.45 -10.59 16.28
C ASP A 132 -13.51 -10.94 14.78
N GLU A 133 -14.65 -10.68 14.14
CA GLU A 133 -14.81 -10.89 12.69
C GLU A 133 -13.88 -9.98 11.89
N TYR A 134 -13.73 -8.72 12.32
CA TYR A 134 -12.83 -7.77 11.69
C TYR A 134 -11.37 -8.22 11.81
N ASN A 135 -10.95 -8.69 12.98
CA ASN A 135 -9.60 -9.19 13.21
C ASN A 135 -9.29 -10.45 12.39
N ALA A 136 -10.25 -11.37 12.29
CA ALA A 136 -10.12 -12.57 11.44
C ALA A 136 -9.99 -12.20 9.96
N LEU A 137 -10.86 -11.32 9.45
CA LEU A 137 -10.81 -10.86 8.06
C LEU A 137 -9.49 -10.14 7.75
N LYS A 138 -9.00 -9.32 8.68
CA LYS A 138 -7.70 -8.65 8.54
C LYS A 138 -6.54 -9.64 8.49
N LEU A 139 -6.58 -10.71 9.28
CA LEU A 139 -5.55 -11.75 9.26
C LEU A 139 -5.55 -12.52 7.94
N GLU A 140 -6.72 -12.89 7.44
CA GLU A 140 -6.86 -13.53 6.12
C GLU A 140 -6.29 -12.65 5.01
N LEU A 141 -6.67 -11.37 4.97
CA LEU A 141 -6.18 -10.42 3.97
C LEU A 141 -4.66 -10.20 4.04
N LYS A 142 -4.07 -10.29 5.23
CA LYS A 142 -2.61 -10.26 5.39
C LYS A 142 -1.95 -11.51 4.82
N ASN A 143 -2.51 -12.68 5.07
CA ASN A 143 -2.00 -13.94 4.51
C ASN A 143 -2.13 -13.97 2.97
N GLU A 144 -3.17 -13.32 2.44
CA GLU A 144 -3.39 -13.15 0.99
C GLU A 144 -2.52 -12.02 0.38
N ASN A 145 -1.67 -11.34 1.18
CA ASN A 145 -0.85 -10.19 0.76
C ASN A 145 -1.67 -9.04 0.13
N SER A 146 -2.86 -8.77 0.67
CA SER A 146 -3.70 -7.66 0.25
C SER A 146 -3.00 -6.31 0.47
N LYS A 147 -3.02 -5.46 -0.57
CA LYS A 147 -2.47 -4.10 -0.52
C LYS A 147 -3.19 -3.19 0.48
N PHE A 148 -4.44 -3.50 0.84
CA PHE A 148 -5.28 -2.66 1.69
C PHE A 148 -5.13 -2.98 3.19
N ALA A 149 -4.86 -4.24 3.53
CA ALA A 149 -4.69 -4.66 4.92
C ALA A 149 -3.30 -4.33 5.48
N VAL A 150 -2.29 -4.20 4.59
CA VAL A 150 -0.91 -3.86 4.93
C VAL A 150 -0.75 -2.33 4.87
N SER A 151 -0.50 -1.71 6.02
CA SER A 151 -0.25 -0.26 6.09
C SER A 151 1.25 0.00 5.90
N THR A 152 1.65 0.16 4.64
CA THR A 152 3.04 0.50 4.26
C THR A 152 3.42 1.92 4.70
N GLU A 153 2.43 2.81 4.84
CA GLU A 153 2.62 4.18 5.30
C GLU A 153 2.65 4.26 6.85
N PRO A 154 3.51 5.12 7.43
CA PRO A 154 3.60 5.30 8.87
C PRO A 154 2.36 6.01 9.42
N LYS A 155 1.64 5.36 10.33
CA LYS A 155 0.52 5.95 11.07
C LYS A 155 0.97 6.32 12.48
N CYS A 156 1.00 7.62 12.77
CA CYS A 156 1.34 8.15 14.09
C CYS A 156 0.07 8.55 14.84
N PHE A 157 -0.11 7.98 16.03
CA PHE A 157 -1.19 8.36 16.93
C PHE A 157 -0.72 9.52 17.81
N ILE A 158 -1.39 10.67 17.73
CA ILE A 158 -1.03 11.89 18.47
C ILE A 158 -1.15 11.66 19.98
N ASP A 159 -2.18 10.91 20.41
CA ASP A 159 -2.49 10.70 21.82
C ASP A 159 -1.47 9.82 22.54
N THR A 160 -0.91 8.82 21.85
CA THR A 160 0.05 7.87 22.44
C THR A 160 1.49 8.20 22.06
N GLY A 161 1.71 9.05 21.06
CA GLY A 161 3.03 9.29 20.46
C GLY A 161 3.63 8.06 19.77
N ILE A 162 2.85 6.99 19.57
CA ILE A 162 3.31 5.74 18.95
C ILE A 162 3.08 5.84 17.44
N CYS A 163 4.16 5.67 16.67
CA CYS A 163 4.11 5.53 15.23
C CYS A 163 4.23 4.05 14.86
N THR A 164 3.32 3.55 14.03
CA THR A 164 3.33 2.16 13.58
C THR A 164 3.32 2.04 12.07
N VAL A 165 4.06 1.06 11.56
CA VAL A 165 4.15 0.73 10.14
C VAL A 165 4.31 -0.77 9.98
N THR A 166 3.82 -1.35 8.90
CA THR A 166 4.05 -2.78 8.59
C THR A 166 5.15 -2.90 7.55
N LEU A 167 6.23 -3.59 7.89
CA LEU A 167 7.31 -3.96 6.98
C LEU A 167 6.83 -5.07 6.03
N GLN A 168 7.45 -5.13 4.87
CA GLN A 168 7.23 -6.15 3.85
C GLN A 168 8.34 -7.20 3.90
N GLU A 169 8.02 -8.43 3.49
CA GLU A 169 9.00 -9.51 3.41
C GLU A 169 9.85 -9.38 2.15
N ASP A 170 11.18 -9.38 2.29
CA ASP A 170 12.11 -9.39 1.16
C ASP A 170 12.39 -10.84 0.74
N PHE A 171 11.51 -11.40 -0.09
CA PHE A 171 11.70 -12.77 -0.62
C PHE A 171 12.96 -12.89 -1.46
N PHE A 172 13.29 -11.86 -2.25
CA PHE A 172 14.46 -11.90 -3.13
C PHE A 172 15.75 -12.03 -2.32
N ARG A 173 15.93 -11.19 -1.30
CA ARG A 173 17.12 -11.26 -0.45
C ARG A 173 17.11 -12.49 0.44
N SER A 174 15.96 -12.88 0.99
CA SER A 174 15.86 -14.11 1.76
C SER A 174 16.27 -15.34 0.92
N ASN A 175 15.90 -15.36 -0.36
CA ASN A 175 16.34 -16.40 -1.29
C ASN A 175 17.83 -16.28 -1.68
N LEU A 176 18.36 -15.05 -1.75
CA LEU A 176 19.77 -14.79 -2.05
C LEU A 176 20.70 -15.41 -0.99
N LEU A 177 20.26 -15.53 0.26
CA LEU A 177 21.04 -16.15 1.34
C LEU A 177 21.36 -17.63 1.08
N TYR A 178 20.60 -18.33 0.23
CA TYR A 178 20.88 -19.72 -0.15
C TYR A 178 22.00 -19.85 -1.20
N LEU A 179 22.35 -18.78 -1.94
CA LEU A 179 23.31 -18.86 -3.04
C LEU A 179 24.71 -19.34 -2.65
N PRO A 180 25.32 -18.90 -1.54
CA PRO A 180 26.66 -19.34 -1.18
C PRO A 180 26.75 -20.86 -0.97
N VAL A 181 25.77 -21.43 -0.26
CA VAL A 181 25.70 -22.88 -0.02
C VAL A 181 25.41 -23.63 -1.32
N LEU A 182 24.47 -23.14 -2.13
CA LEU A 182 24.15 -23.68 -3.44
C LEU A 182 25.41 -23.75 -4.32
N SER A 183 26.18 -22.67 -4.36
CA SER A 183 27.40 -22.57 -5.17
C SER A 183 28.43 -23.60 -4.75
N ILE A 184 28.72 -23.72 -3.45
CA ILE A 184 29.67 -24.70 -2.93
C ILE A 184 29.23 -26.12 -3.27
N LEU A 185 27.98 -26.49 -2.96
CA LEU A 185 27.46 -27.82 -3.25
C LEU A 185 27.46 -28.14 -4.74
N TYR A 186 27.11 -27.16 -5.58
CA TYR A 186 27.11 -27.31 -7.03
C TYR A 186 28.51 -27.58 -7.58
N PHE A 187 29.52 -26.81 -7.16
CA PHE A 187 30.89 -27.04 -7.59
C PHE A 187 31.44 -28.38 -7.08
N THR A 188 31.19 -28.73 -5.81
CA THR A 188 31.59 -30.02 -5.25
C THR A 188 30.93 -31.18 -6.01
N TRP A 189 29.64 -31.06 -6.34
CA TRP A 189 28.93 -32.07 -7.13
C TRP A 189 29.52 -32.25 -8.53
N LEU A 190 29.81 -31.15 -9.23
CA LEU A 190 30.39 -31.21 -10.57
C LEU A 190 31.77 -31.89 -10.57
N VAL A 191 32.64 -31.52 -9.63
CA VAL A 191 34.00 -32.09 -9.54
C VAL A 191 33.92 -33.59 -9.24
N LEU A 192 33.16 -34.00 -8.23
CA LEU A 192 33.04 -35.41 -7.85
C LEU A 192 32.37 -36.25 -8.94
N SER A 193 31.32 -35.73 -9.57
CA SER A 193 30.56 -36.49 -10.55
C SER A 193 31.29 -36.62 -11.89
N TYR A 194 32.11 -35.63 -12.25
CA TYR A 194 32.95 -35.70 -13.44
C TYR A 194 34.00 -36.81 -13.33
N GLU A 195 34.60 -36.97 -12.15
CA GLU A 195 35.60 -38.01 -11.89
C GLU A 195 35.00 -39.42 -11.97
N ILE A 196 33.75 -39.60 -11.56
CA ILE A 196 33.09 -40.92 -11.50
C ILE A 196 32.44 -41.30 -12.84
N LEU A 197 31.75 -40.36 -13.48
CA LEU A 197 30.86 -40.65 -14.60
C LEU A 197 31.42 -40.19 -15.95
N HIS A 198 32.40 -39.27 -15.98
CA HIS A 198 32.98 -38.68 -17.20
C HIS A 198 31.94 -38.19 -18.23
N LEU A 199 30.74 -37.81 -17.78
CA LEU A 199 29.66 -37.32 -18.62
C LEU A 199 29.79 -35.81 -18.87
N ASN A 200 29.09 -35.32 -19.90
CA ASN A 200 28.95 -33.89 -20.16
C ASN A 200 28.33 -33.17 -18.95
N PRO A 201 28.77 -31.94 -18.64
CA PRO A 201 28.34 -31.21 -17.45
C PRO A 201 26.83 -30.99 -17.40
N ILE A 202 26.16 -30.82 -18.55
CA ILE A 202 24.71 -30.61 -18.62
C ILE A 202 23.91 -31.80 -18.07
N PHE A 203 24.36 -33.04 -18.31
CA PHE A 203 23.67 -34.20 -17.74
C PHE A 203 23.96 -34.34 -16.24
N LEU A 204 25.17 -33.99 -15.80
CA LEU A 204 25.55 -33.99 -14.39
C LEU A 204 24.74 -32.97 -13.57
N THR A 205 24.44 -31.80 -14.14
CA THR A 205 23.60 -30.81 -13.46
C THR A 205 22.15 -31.28 -13.32
N ILE A 206 21.59 -31.93 -14.35
CA ILE A 206 20.21 -32.46 -14.29
C ILE A 206 20.10 -33.56 -13.22
N ILE A 207 21.06 -34.48 -13.17
CA ILE A 207 21.10 -35.55 -12.17
C ILE A 207 21.29 -34.96 -10.76
N GLY A 208 22.15 -33.95 -10.63
CA GLY A 208 22.48 -33.30 -9.36
C GLY A 208 21.47 -32.29 -8.84
N ALA A 209 20.53 -31.80 -9.67
CA ALA A 209 19.66 -30.70 -9.29
C ALA A 209 18.84 -30.97 -8.03
N PHE A 210 18.24 -32.17 -7.94
CA PHE A 210 17.43 -32.56 -6.78
C PHE A 210 18.25 -32.68 -5.47
N PRO A 211 19.35 -33.45 -5.40
CA PRO A 211 20.14 -33.55 -4.17
C PRO A 211 20.78 -32.21 -3.78
N ILE A 212 21.26 -31.41 -4.74
CA ILE A 212 21.84 -30.09 -4.45
C ILE A 212 20.78 -29.16 -3.85
N TYR A 213 19.58 -29.12 -4.41
CA TYR A 213 18.50 -28.27 -3.90
C TYR A 213 18.11 -28.65 -2.46
N LYS A 214 17.88 -29.94 -2.19
CA LYS A 214 17.54 -30.41 -0.84
C LYS A 214 18.69 -30.23 0.15
N GLY A 215 19.93 -30.44 -0.29
CA GLY A 215 21.13 -30.18 0.51
C GLY A 215 21.27 -28.70 0.86
N THR A 216 21.02 -27.81 -0.11
CA THR A 216 21.07 -26.35 0.09
C THR A 216 20.07 -25.90 1.15
N LEU A 217 18.80 -26.34 1.06
CA LEU A 217 17.78 -26.03 2.06
C LEU A 217 18.17 -26.53 3.45
N THR A 218 18.57 -27.80 3.55
CA THR A 218 18.90 -28.44 4.84
C THR A 218 20.10 -27.77 5.51
N ILE A 219 21.18 -27.54 4.77
CA ILE A 219 22.39 -26.92 5.33
C ILE A 219 22.12 -25.47 5.72
N THR A 220 21.39 -24.73 4.88
CA THR A 220 21.14 -23.31 5.13
C THR A 220 20.21 -23.11 6.31
N ASP A 221 19.08 -23.83 6.36
CA ASP A 221 18.08 -23.66 7.42
C ASP A 221 18.54 -24.19 8.78
N GLN A 222 19.41 -25.22 8.81
CA GLN A 222 19.86 -25.83 10.06
C GLN A 222 21.18 -25.25 10.59
N TYR A 223 22.14 -24.91 9.73
CA TYR A 223 23.51 -24.59 10.16
C TYR A 223 23.94 -23.16 9.87
N VAL A 224 23.50 -22.57 8.75
CA VAL A 224 24.02 -21.26 8.32
C VAL A 224 23.12 -20.12 8.77
N PHE A 225 21.83 -20.18 8.40
CA PHE A 225 20.84 -19.14 8.61
C PHE A 225 19.56 -19.73 9.20
N THR A 226 19.61 -20.06 10.50
CA THR A 226 18.46 -20.65 11.19
C THR A 226 17.34 -19.62 11.31
N ASN A 227 16.11 -20.01 10.98
CA ASN A 227 14.93 -19.15 11.13
C ASN A 227 15.00 -17.82 10.36
N GLN A 228 15.72 -17.79 9.23
CA GLN A 228 15.93 -16.57 8.47
C GLN A 228 14.64 -15.93 7.95
N LYS A 229 14.52 -14.63 8.12
CA LYS A 229 13.45 -13.82 7.53
C LYS A 229 13.93 -12.37 7.41
N ILE A 230 13.94 -11.81 6.20
CA ILE A 230 14.31 -10.41 5.99
C ILE A 230 13.04 -9.57 5.80
N ALA A 231 12.92 -8.53 6.62
CA ALA A 231 11.88 -7.52 6.49
C ALA A 231 12.48 -6.20 5.99
N TYR A 232 11.78 -5.52 5.10
CA TYR A 232 12.14 -4.18 4.62
C TYR A 232 10.95 -3.23 4.78
N GLY A 233 11.24 -1.97 5.06
CA GLY A 233 10.19 -0.96 5.09
C GLY A 233 10.68 0.37 5.65
N PRO A 234 9.84 1.41 5.57
CA PRO A 234 10.20 2.73 6.05
C PRO A 234 10.25 2.78 7.58
N CYS A 235 11.08 3.68 8.11
CA CYS A 235 11.11 3.99 9.53
C CYS A 235 9.79 4.66 9.95
N PRO A 236 9.18 4.27 11.09
CA PRO A 236 7.96 4.90 11.56
C PRO A 236 8.09 6.39 11.90
N SER A 237 9.30 6.92 12.11
CA SER A 237 9.51 8.33 12.51
C SER A 237 10.02 9.24 11.40
N CYS A 238 10.84 8.73 10.47
CA CYS A 238 11.47 9.55 9.42
C CYS A 238 11.29 9.00 8.01
N GLU A 239 10.51 7.92 7.84
CA GLU A 239 10.24 7.27 6.56
C GLU A 239 11.48 6.70 5.84
N ALA A 240 12.67 6.84 6.41
CA ALA A 240 13.90 6.30 5.84
C ALA A 240 13.83 4.77 5.76
N GLU A 241 14.26 4.22 4.62
CA GLU A 241 14.27 2.78 4.40
C GLU A 241 15.16 2.07 5.43
N ASN A 242 14.57 1.11 6.13
CA ASN A 242 15.26 0.23 7.05
C ASN A 242 15.05 -1.22 6.64
N ARG A 243 16.02 -2.05 7.00
CA ARG A 243 15.98 -3.49 6.78
C ARG A 243 16.33 -4.19 8.07
N VAL A 244 15.57 -5.24 8.37
CA VAL A 244 15.71 -6.01 9.60
C VAL A 244 15.86 -7.48 9.21
N PHE A 245 16.92 -8.11 9.70
CA PHE A 245 17.14 -9.54 9.54
C PHE A 245 16.72 -10.24 10.84
N PHE A 246 15.80 -11.19 10.72
CA PHE A 246 15.45 -12.13 11.79
C PHE A 246 16.14 -13.47 11.50
N GLY A 247 16.59 -14.14 12.55
CA GLY A 247 17.29 -15.42 12.47
C GLY A 247 18.71 -15.37 13.02
N ASP A 248 19.31 -16.55 13.10
CA ASP A 248 20.65 -16.76 13.65
C ASP A 248 21.65 -16.91 12.50
N ILE A 249 22.88 -16.41 12.71
CA ILE A 249 23.95 -16.51 11.71
C ILE A 249 25.05 -17.39 12.29
N LEU A 250 25.31 -18.55 11.70
CA LEU A 250 26.39 -19.48 12.08
C LEU A 250 26.41 -19.77 13.59
N GLY A 251 25.23 -19.95 14.21
CA GLY A 251 25.07 -20.22 15.64
C GLY A 251 25.17 -19.00 16.57
N VAL A 252 25.40 -17.79 16.02
CA VAL A 252 25.25 -16.54 16.78
C VAL A 252 23.77 -16.17 16.81
N GLN A 253 23.23 -16.08 18.03
CA GLN A 253 21.83 -15.69 18.25
C GLN A 253 21.58 -14.30 17.71
N GLY A 254 20.68 -14.20 16.73
CA GLY A 254 20.22 -12.94 16.19
C GLY A 254 18.88 -12.54 16.77
N PHE A 255 18.11 -11.77 15.99
CA PHE A 255 16.77 -11.39 16.39
C PHE A 255 15.80 -12.57 16.19
N GLY A 256 15.19 -13.03 17.28
CA GLY A 256 14.15 -14.05 17.28
C GLY A 256 12.77 -13.47 16.94
N GLU A 257 11.87 -13.41 17.91
CA GLU A 257 10.48 -12.94 17.69
C GLU A 257 10.31 -11.42 17.67
N GLN A 258 11.23 -10.70 18.30
CA GLN A 258 11.24 -9.24 18.39
C GLN A 258 12.63 -8.71 18.04
N ALA A 259 12.68 -7.70 17.18
CA ALA A 259 13.90 -6.99 16.82
C ALA A 259 13.80 -5.53 17.24
N GLU A 260 14.71 -5.09 18.12
CA GLU A 260 14.89 -3.67 18.44
C GLU A 260 15.97 -3.09 17.53
N VAL A 261 15.58 -2.18 16.65
CA VAL A 261 16.48 -1.60 15.65
C VAL A 261 16.51 -0.08 15.81
N LYS A 262 17.72 0.49 15.71
CA LYS A 262 17.93 1.93 15.64
C LYS A 262 17.98 2.35 14.18
N CYS A 263 17.16 3.34 13.81
CA CYS A 263 17.24 3.90 12.46
C CYS A 263 18.59 4.62 12.24
N PRO A 264 19.28 4.43 11.11
CA PRO A 264 20.55 5.11 10.83
C PRO A 264 20.40 6.62 10.65
N GLN A 265 19.24 7.09 10.18
CA GLN A 265 18.98 8.51 9.93
C GLN A 265 18.49 9.24 11.18
N CYS A 266 17.37 8.83 11.78
CA CYS A 266 16.78 9.53 12.94
C CYS A 266 17.29 9.04 14.29
N LYS A 267 18.02 7.91 14.35
CA LYS A 267 18.49 7.26 15.60
C LYS A 267 17.38 6.83 16.57
N ASP A 268 16.11 6.98 16.19
CA ASP A 268 14.99 6.48 16.97
C ASP A 268 15.01 4.95 17.01
N LYS A 269 14.66 4.42 18.19
CA LYS A 269 14.48 2.98 18.41
C LYS A 269 13.06 2.58 18.08
N PHE A 270 12.91 1.56 17.25
CA PHE A 270 11.62 0.93 16.99
C PHE A 270 11.74 -0.58 17.13
N THR A 271 10.66 -1.20 17.57
CA THR A 271 10.56 -2.65 17.77
C THR A 271 9.77 -3.24 16.62
N VAL A 272 10.27 -4.32 16.03
CA VAL A 272 9.59 -5.06 14.95
C VAL A 272 9.27 -6.47 15.41
N LEU A 273 8.01 -6.87 15.24
CA LEU A 273 7.56 -8.24 15.51
C LEU A 273 7.73 -9.13 14.27
N ARG A 274 8.34 -10.31 14.42
CA ARG A 274 8.59 -11.24 13.31
C ARG A 274 7.32 -11.80 12.66
N SER A 275 6.29 -12.08 13.46
CA SER A 275 5.03 -12.71 13.04
C SER A 275 4.13 -11.75 12.25
N THR A 276 4.05 -10.48 12.66
CA THR A 276 3.15 -9.49 12.05
C THR A 276 3.86 -8.45 11.20
N LEU A 277 5.20 -8.42 11.25
CA LEU A 277 6.08 -7.42 10.63
C LEU A 277 5.73 -5.99 11.00
N ARG A 278 5.00 -5.81 12.09
CA ARG A 278 4.62 -4.50 12.58
C ARG A 278 5.81 -3.91 13.32
N ALA A 279 6.27 -2.76 12.83
CA ALA A 279 7.16 -1.88 13.54
C ALA A 279 6.35 -0.90 14.38
N SER A 280 6.77 -0.68 15.62
CA SER A 280 6.24 0.35 16.51
C SER A 280 7.36 1.08 17.23
N THR A 281 7.24 2.40 17.36
CA THR A 281 8.13 3.19 18.21
C THR A 281 7.81 2.97 19.68
N LEU A 282 8.79 3.15 20.55
CA LEU A 282 8.54 3.26 21.99
C LEU A 282 7.80 4.58 22.28
N PRO A 283 6.89 4.61 23.26
CA PRO A 283 6.25 5.85 23.69
C PRO A 283 7.33 6.83 24.16
N LYS A 284 7.31 8.05 23.64
CA LYS A 284 8.19 9.13 24.10
C LYS A 284 7.65 9.62 25.45
N ALA A 285 8.40 9.37 26.52
CA ALA A 285 8.12 9.90 27.85
C ALA A 285 8.41 11.40 27.91
#